data_AF-A0A2J6S9N4-F1
#
_entry.id   AF-A0A2J6S9N4-F1
#
_cell.length_a   1.000
_cell.length_b   1.000
_cell.length_c   1.000
_cell.angle_alpha   90.00
_cell.angle_beta   90.00
_cell.angle_gamma   90.00
#
_symmetry.space_group_name_H-M   'P 1'
#
loop_
_entity.id
_entity.type
_entity.pdbx_description
1 polymer ?
#
loop_
_entity_poly.entity_id
_entity_poly.type
_entity_poly.pdbx_seq_one_letter_code
_entity_poly.pdbx_strand_id
1 'polypeptide(L)'
;MASPSNWRSSLGATERYANIERLTKSIESKGLSSTGTAHKTAFEIEAEAYNTSASRETYNDTCNGIIVSPVDLEHPDVIPDTPGISIGSYQNCHHLASGLVAEVYRSKAVALKVITETRDVEPHNPAREVKILTEASHPTIIDIIETLRDQEGRLVLVFPFMPLTLAKIIGSGAVSESLTRSCFHDLFSALAYLHNNGIIHRDIKPSNLLLKAKTGPAYLSDFGTAWHPTFSAVDEPPDHKVLEVGTTCYRAPETLFGNRSYNPSLDMWAAGTMLVECLRSPPKSLFESRNTSEDGNQLGLILSMFKTLGTPTKETWPEAASFSTPPFEWYQEFPGHSWEELLPGAGESAKDLVKGLVCYESGKRLSASEALKHSFITSKNQDDLGTTQGVQRTAMNSPKFIL
;
A
#
# COMPACT_ATOMS: atom_id res chain seq x y z
N MET A 1 -3.40 56.12 3.42
CA MET A 1 -3.80 54.73 3.73
C MET A 1 -3.66 53.95 2.44
N ALA A 2 -2.68 53.04 2.36
CA ALA A 2 -2.48 52.21 1.16
C ALA A 2 -3.64 51.21 1.07
N SER A 3 -4.28 51.11 -0.10
CA SER A 3 -5.26 50.05 -0.38
C SER A 3 -4.62 48.69 -0.05
N PRO A 4 -5.32 47.76 0.60
CA PRO A 4 -4.79 46.42 0.83
C PRO A 4 -4.40 45.86 -0.53
N SER A 5 -3.11 45.60 -0.72
CA SER A 5 -2.61 44.97 -1.94
C SER A 5 -3.39 43.67 -2.09
N ASN A 6 -4.15 43.57 -3.18
CA ASN A 6 -4.84 42.32 -3.49
C ASN A 6 -3.74 41.33 -3.87
N TRP A 7 -3.17 40.63 -2.89
CA TRP A 7 -2.03 39.74 -3.07
C TRP A 7 -2.27 38.67 -4.14
N ARG A 8 -3.54 38.41 -4.47
CA ARG A 8 -3.99 37.55 -5.57
C ARG A 8 -3.61 38.10 -6.95
N SER A 9 -3.53 39.42 -7.14
CA SER A 9 -3.09 40.02 -8.41
C SER A 9 -1.58 39.95 -8.60
N SER A 10 -0.82 39.74 -7.53
CA SER A 10 0.62 39.45 -7.58
C SER A 10 0.96 37.96 -7.68
N LEU A 11 -0.03 37.06 -7.55
CA LEU A 11 0.18 35.62 -7.63
C LEU A 11 -0.01 35.11 -9.07
N GLY A 12 1.11 34.79 -9.72
CA GLY A 12 1.11 34.30 -11.11
C GLY A 12 0.64 32.85 -11.23
N ALA A 13 0.09 32.50 -12.40
CA ALA A 13 -0.35 31.13 -12.70
C ALA A 13 0.76 30.08 -12.55
N THR A 14 2.00 30.43 -12.92
CA THR A 14 3.18 29.57 -12.78
C THR A 14 3.47 29.20 -11.31
N GLU A 15 3.28 30.15 -10.40
CA GLU A 15 3.55 29.95 -8.97
C GLU A 15 2.44 29.12 -8.31
N ARG A 16 1.19 29.33 -8.72
CA ARG A 16 0.06 28.47 -8.32
C ARG A 16 0.25 27.04 -8.78
N TYR A 17 0.67 26.86 -10.04
CA TYR A 17 0.94 25.53 -10.60
C TYR A 17 2.09 24.83 -9.85
N ALA A 18 3.16 25.55 -9.51
CA ALA A 18 4.26 25.00 -8.71
C ALA A 18 3.82 24.59 -7.29
N ASN A 19 2.86 25.31 -6.69
CA ASN A 19 2.28 24.92 -5.41
C ASN A 19 1.40 23.67 -5.53
N ILE A 20 0.59 23.57 -6.59
CA ILE A 20 -0.21 22.37 -6.89
C ILE A 20 0.70 21.15 -7.10
N GLU A 21 1.81 21.27 -7.84
CA GLU A 21 2.76 20.17 -8.01
C GLU A 21 3.42 19.76 -6.68
N ARG A 22 3.77 20.73 -5.83
CA ARG A 22 4.36 20.46 -4.51
C ARG A 22 3.36 19.76 -3.58
N LEU A 23 2.10 20.22 -3.58
CA LEU A 23 1.00 19.60 -2.86
C LEU A 23 0.71 18.19 -3.37
N THR A 24 0.69 17.99 -4.70
CA THR A 24 0.49 16.68 -5.33
C THR A 24 1.52 15.68 -4.81
N LYS A 25 2.81 16.04 -4.83
CA LYS A 25 3.90 15.19 -4.31
C LYS A 25 3.77 14.90 -2.81
N SER A 26 3.27 15.86 -2.02
CA SER A 26 3.06 15.68 -0.58
C SER A 26 1.87 14.77 -0.27
N ILE A 27 0.79 14.88 -1.06
CA ILE A 27 -0.42 14.04 -0.94
C ILE A 27 -0.09 12.60 -1.34
N GLU A 28 0.66 12.42 -2.43
CA GLU A 28 1.16 11.13 -2.88
C GLU A 28 2.08 10.47 -1.84
N SER A 29 3.04 11.22 -1.27
CA SER A 29 3.97 10.68 -0.27
C SER A 29 3.32 10.34 1.07
N LYS A 30 2.20 10.99 1.41
CA LYS A 30 1.44 10.75 2.64
C LYS A 30 0.29 9.76 2.47
N GLY A 31 -0.01 9.32 1.24
CA GLY A 31 -1.13 8.41 0.95
C GLY A 31 -2.50 9.02 1.30
N LEU A 32 -2.63 10.35 1.21
CA LEU A 32 -3.84 11.09 1.61
C LEU A 32 -4.95 11.08 0.53
N SER A 33 -4.69 10.53 -0.65
CA SER A 33 -5.69 10.40 -1.73
C SER A 33 -5.62 9.03 -2.39
N SER A 34 -6.68 8.65 -3.10
CA SER A 34 -6.66 7.50 -4.00
C SER A 34 -5.67 7.71 -5.15
N THR A 35 -5.23 6.60 -5.76
CA THR A 35 -4.24 6.60 -6.84
C THR A 35 -4.78 7.36 -8.05
N GLY A 36 -4.05 8.38 -8.52
CA GLY A 36 -4.46 9.22 -9.65
C GLY A 36 -5.35 10.42 -9.29
N THR A 37 -5.81 10.56 -8.05
CA THR A 37 -6.61 11.73 -7.62
C THR A 37 -5.78 12.80 -6.91
N ALA A 38 -4.52 12.52 -6.56
CA ALA A 38 -3.65 13.43 -5.82
C ALA A 38 -3.52 14.82 -6.46
N HIS A 39 -3.49 14.88 -7.79
CA HIS A 39 -3.43 16.15 -8.51
C HIS A 39 -4.75 16.94 -8.40
N LYS A 40 -5.89 16.25 -8.45
CA LYS A 40 -7.22 16.85 -8.26
C LYS A 40 -7.37 17.37 -6.83
N THR A 41 -6.98 16.57 -5.84
CA THR A 41 -6.99 16.97 -4.42
C THR A 41 -6.04 18.14 -4.17
N ALA A 42 -4.83 18.12 -4.74
CA ALA A 42 -3.89 19.24 -4.66
C ALA A 42 -4.45 20.52 -5.28
N PHE A 43 -5.17 20.40 -6.40
CA PHE A 43 -5.84 21.52 -7.05
C PHE A 43 -6.96 22.10 -6.18
N GLU A 44 -7.80 21.24 -5.60
CA GLU A 44 -8.90 21.66 -4.70
C GLU A 44 -8.36 22.37 -3.45
N ILE A 45 -7.32 21.82 -2.82
CA ILE A 45 -6.63 22.42 -1.66
C ILE A 45 -6.02 23.78 -2.01
N GLU A 46 -5.32 23.89 -3.14
CA GLU A 46 -4.73 25.16 -3.55
C GLU A 46 -5.81 26.18 -3.92
N ALA A 47 -6.89 25.76 -4.57
CA ALA A 47 -8.01 26.62 -4.93
C ALA A 47 -8.75 27.12 -3.68
N GLU A 48 -8.97 26.26 -2.69
CA GLU A 48 -9.53 26.64 -1.40
C GLU A 48 -8.61 27.64 -0.69
N ALA A 49 -7.31 27.34 -0.56
CA ALA A 49 -6.34 28.25 0.03
C ALA A 49 -6.31 29.61 -0.68
N TYR A 50 -6.38 29.62 -2.01
CA TYR A 50 -6.44 30.84 -2.81
C TYR A 50 -7.69 31.67 -2.51
N ASN A 51 -8.85 31.02 -2.33
CA ASN A 51 -10.12 31.70 -2.11
C ASN A 51 -10.30 32.17 -0.66
N THR A 52 -9.80 31.43 0.32
CA THR A 52 -10.07 31.68 1.75
C THR A 52 -8.97 32.49 2.45
N SER A 53 -7.74 32.49 1.94
CA SER A 53 -6.62 33.17 2.62
C SER A 53 -6.76 34.70 2.61
N ALA A 54 -6.51 35.32 3.77
CA ALA A 54 -6.57 36.76 3.94
C ALA A 54 -5.30 37.49 3.45
N SER A 55 -4.16 36.78 3.35
CA SER A 55 -2.87 37.33 2.95
C SER A 55 -2.04 36.34 2.11
N ARG A 56 -0.99 36.84 1.44
CA ARG A 56 -0.02 35.99 0.72
C ARG A 56 0.65 34.98 1.64
N GLU A 57 0.98 35.40 2.85
CA GLU A 57 1.63 34.58 3.88
C GLU A 57 0.73 33.43 4.31
N THR A 58 -0.54 33.71 4.65
CA THR A 58 -1.50 32.66 5.04
C THR A 58 -1.78 31.65 3.91
N TYR A 59 -1.83 32.10 2.66
CA TYR A 59 -1.92 31.20 1.50
C TYR A 59 -0.67 30.32 1.36
N ASN A 60 0.52 30.90 1.50
CA ASN A 60 1.77 30.17 1.40
C ASN A 60 1.92 29.18 2.55
N ASP A 61 1.53 29.56 3.77
CA ASP A 61 1.53 28.70 4.94
C ASP A 61 0.50 27.58 4.82
N THR A 62 -0.62 27.78 4.13
CA THR A 62 -1.58 26.70 3.85
C THR A 62 -1.02 25.72 2.81
N CYS A 63 -0.42 26.25 1.73
CA CYS A 63 0.20 25.43 0.68
C CYS A 63 1.49 24.71 1.17
N ASN A 64 2.21 25.32 2.12
CA ASN A 64 3.44 24.78 2.70
C ASN A 64 3.20 24.01 4.01
N GLY A 65 2.13 24.28 4.75
CA GLY A 65 1.81 23.65 6.03
C GLY A 65 1.34 22.21 5.89
N ILE A 66 1.01 21.78 4.67
CA ILE A 66 0.86 20.37 4.32
C ILE A 66 2.24 19.67 4.24
N ILE A 67 3.36 20.42 4.29
CA ILE A 67 4.70 19.94 4.66
C ILE A 67 4.81 19.95 6.19
N VAL A 68 4.11 19.01 6.84
CA VAL A 68 4.40 18.69 8.23
C VAL A 68 5.80 18.06 8.29
N SER A 69 6.69 18.68 9.07
CA SER A 69 8.01 18.20 9.46
C SER A 69 7.99 16.73 9.91
N PRO A 70 9.11 15.99 9.79
CA PRO A 70 9.19 14.58 10.11
C PRO A 70 9.29 14.30 11.62
N VAL A 71 8.40 14.85 12.44
CA VAL A 71 8.17 14.42 13.83
C VAL A 71 6.73 14.78 14.19
N ASP A 72 5.81 13.86 13.93
CA ASP A 72 4.78 13.49 14.89
C ASP A 72 4.27 12.14 14.43
N LEU A 73 4.87 11.09 14.98
CA LEU A 73 4.21 9.82 15.12
C LEU A 73 3.01 10.11 16.00
N GLU A 74 1.86 10.37 15.40
CA GLU A 74 0.60 10.59 16.12
C GLU A 74 0.52 9.54 17.21
N HIS A 75 0.60 10.02 18.46
CA HIS A 75 0.32 9.17 19.60
C HIS A 75 -1.08 8.59 19.39
N PRO A 76 -1.29 7.30 19.68
CA PRO A 76 -2.57 6.63 19.45
C PRO A 76 -3.75 7.28 20.19
N ASP A 77 -3.56 8.30 21.03
CA ASP A 77 -4.59 8.92 21.86
C ASP A 77 -4.88 10.40 21.54
N VAL A 78 -4.35 10.98 20.47
CA VAL A 78 -4.74 12.36 20.08
C VAL A 78 -6.14 12.33 19.45
N ILE A 79 -7.15 12.71 20.23
CA ILE A 79 -8.51 12.92 19.75
C ILE A 79 -8.51 14.26 19.01
N PRO A 80 -8.96 14.32 17.74
CA PRO A 80 -9.05 15.59 17.02
C PRO A 80 -9.96 16.58 17.77
N ASP A 81 -9.55 17.85 17.87
CA ASP A 81 -10.33 18.93 18.50
C ASP A 81 -11.63 19.28 17.72
N THR A 82 -11.85 18.64 16.56
CA THR A 82 -13.06 18.81 15.76
C THR A 82 -14.20 17.94 16.27
N PRO A 83 -15.45 18.42 16.29
CA PRO A 83 -16.59 17.56 16.63
C PRO A 83 -16.68 16.37 15.66
N GLY A 84 -16.60 15.14 16.18
CA GLY A 84 -16.77 13.93 15.38
C GLY A 84 -18.24 13.68 15.03
N ILE A 85 -18.49 12.87 14.01
CA ILE A 85 -19.84 12.48 13.57
C ILE A 85 -20.30 11.17 14.24
N SER A 86 -21.60 10.86 14.15
CA SER A 86 -22.15 9.57 14.59
C SER A 86 -22.33 8.65 13.38
N ILE A 87 -21.87 7.40 13.47
CA ILE A 87 -22.03 6.38 12.42
C ILE A 87 -22.63 5.14 13.07
N GLY A 88 -23.92 4.89 12.82
CA GLY A 88 -24.65 3.83 13.51
C GLY A 88 -24.64 4.03 15.03
N SER A 89 -24.18 3.02 15.78
CA SER A 89 -24.01 3.07 17.24
C SER A 89 -22.73 3.80 17.69
N TYR A 90 -21.81 4.09 16.76
CA TYR A 90 -20.52 4.70 17.07
C TYR A 90 -20.61 6.22 17.10
N GLN A 91 -19.96 6.81 18.10
CA GLN A 91 -19.95 8.26 18.36
C GLN A 91 -18.53 8.82 18.21
N ASN A 92 -18.42 10.12 17.99
CA ASN A 92 -17.13 10.82 17.82
C ASN A 92 -16.27 10.15 16.74
N CYS A 93 -16.86 9.89 15.58
CA CYS A 93 -16.17 9.33 14.43
C CYS A 93 -15.45 10.46 13.69
N HIS A 94 -14.13 10.35 13.54
CA HIS A 94 -13.31 11.33 12.83
C HIS A 94 -12.81 10.72 11.51
N HIS A 95 -12.86 11.47 10.43
CA HIS A 95 -12.38 11.00 9.13
C HIS A 95 -10.88 10.69 9.19
N LEU A 96 -10.48 9.56 8.57
CA LEU A 96 -9.09 9.12 8.46
C LEU A 96 -8.59 9.11 7.03
N ALA A 97 -9.40 8.59 6.10
CA ALA A 97 -9.00 8.39 4.72
C ALA A 97 -10.21 8.31 3.79
N SER A 98 -10.03 8.75 2.55
CA SER A 98 -11.01 8.56 1.48
C SER A 98 -10.44 7.63 0.41
N GLY A 99 -11.20 6.59 0.07
CA GLY A 99 -10.95 5.68 -1.04
C GLY A 99 -11.95 5.91 -2.18
N LEU A 100 -11.83 5.11 -3.24
CA LEU A 100 -12.71 5.20 -4.41
C LEU A 100 -14.17 4.86 -4.07
N VAL A 101 -14.38 3.82 -3.26
CA VAL A 101 -15.72 3.26 -2.96
C VAL A 101 -16.09 3.35 -1.48
N ALA A 102 -15.19 3.88 -0.64
CA ALA A 102 -15.38 3.91 0.79
C ALA A 102 -14.64 5.07 1.46
N GLU A 103 -15.18 5.52 2.59
CA GLU A 103 -14.53 6.45 3.51
C GLU A 103 -14.23 5.72 4.82
N VAL A 104 -13.07 6.01 5.40
CA VAL A 104 -12.64 5.40 6.67
C VAL A 104 -12.69 6.45 7.76
N TYR A 105 -13.34 6.10 8.86
CA TYR A 105 -13.43 6.91 10.06
C TYR A 105 -12.81 6.18 11.25
N ARG A 106 -12.38 6.93 12.25
CA ARG A 106 -11.91 6.42 13.54
C ARG A 106 -12.91 6.76 14.63
N SER A 107 -13.26 5.77 15.46
CA SER A 107 -13.88 6.03 16.76
C SER A 107 -13.11 5.23 17.82
N LYS A 108 -12.43 5.93 18.74
CA LYS A 108 -11.59 5.31 19.78
C LYS A 108 -10.57 4.30 19.18
N ALA A 109 -10.79 3.01 19.46
CA ALA A 109 -9.94 1.89 19.06
C ALA A 109 -10.44 1.14 17.82
N VAL A 110 -11.46 1.65 17.14
CA VAL A 110 -12.00 1.03 15.91
C VAL A 110 -11.88 1.96 14.70
N ALA A 111 -11.76 1.33 13.53
CA ALA A 111 -11.89 1.97 12.23
C ALA A 111 -13.20 1.52 11.57
N LEU A 112 -13.94 2.47 11.01
CA LEU A 112 -15.21 2.26 10.33
C LEU A 112 -15.01 2.54 8.84
N LYS A 113 -15.04 1.51 8.00
CA LYS A 113 -15.04 1.62 6.55
C LYS A 113 -16.49 1.74 6.08
N VAL A 114 -16.92 2.96 5.81
CA VAL A 114 -18.26 3.30 5.31
C VAL A 114 -18.24 3.19 3.79
N ILE A 115 -19.06 2.31 3.22
CA ILE A 115 -19.20 2.17 1.78
C ILE A 115 -20.02 3.34 1.25
N THR A 116 -19.40 4.20 0.44
CA THR A 116 -20.01 5.44 -0.05
C THR A 116 -20.53 5.33 -1.48
N GLU A 117 -19.91 4.50 -2.32
CA GLU A 117 -20.40 4.24 -3.66
C GLU A 117 -21.33 3.02 -3.65
N THR A 118 -22.51 3.19 -4.24
CA THR A 118 -23.58 2.17 -4.25
C THR A 118 -23.72 1.50 -5.61
N ARG A 119 -23.06 2.04 -6.64
CA ARG A 119 -22.99 1.40 -7.96
C ARG A 119 -21.94 0.29 -7.95
N ASP A 120 -22.17 -0.72 -8.79
CA ASP A 120 -21.19 -1.77 -9.03
C ASP A 120 -19.95 -1.18 -9.71
N VAL A 121 -18.92 -0.87 -8.91
CA VAL A 121 -17.60 -0.46 -9.38
C VAL A 121 -16.75 -1.71 -9.43
N GLU A 122 -16.79 -2.45 -10.53
CA GLU A 122 -15.91 -3.60 -10.71
C GLU A 122 -14.43 -3.20 -10.53
N PRO A 123 -13.59 -4.01 -9.85
CA PRO A 123 -13.87 -5.30 -9.22
C PRO A 123 -14.32 -5.20 -7.75
N HIS A 124 -14.61 -4.00 -7.24
CA HIS A 124 -14.98 -3.77 -5.85
C HIS A 124 -16.34 -4.39 -5.51
N ASN A 125 -16.38 -5.26 -4.51
CA ASN A 125 -17.62 -5.88 -4.04
C ASN A 125 -17.62 -5.98 -2.50
N PRO A 126 -18.26 -5.02 -1.80
CA PRO A 126 -18.30 -5.01 -0.34
C PRO A 126 -18.96 -6.25 0.28
N ALA A 127 -19.96 -6.84 -0.39
CA ALA A 127 -20.62 -8.05 0.10
C ALA A 127 -19.68 -9.27 0.04
N ARG A 128 -18.85 -9.35 -1.01
CA ARG A 128 -17.80 -10.36 -1.16
C ARG A 128 -16.70 -10.16 -0.11
N GLU A 129 -16.27 -8.91 0.10
CA GLU A 129 -15.31 -8.56 1.15
C GLU A 129 -15.77 -9.04 2.53
N VAL A 130 -17.03 -8.78 2.90
CA VAL A 130 -17.61 -9.27 4.17
C VAL A 130 -17.58 -10.79 4.26
N LYS A 131 -17.98 -11.51 3.20
CA LYS A 131 -17.96 -12.99 3.20
C LYS A 131 -16.55 -13.54 3.38
N ILE A 132 -15.58 -13.02 2.62
CA ILE A 132 -14.17 -13.44 2.71
C ILE A 132 -13.63 -13.19 4.13
N LEU A 133 -13.83 -11.99 4.67
CA LEU A 133 -13.33 -11.63 6.00
C LEU A 133 -14.02 -12.39 7.14
N THR A 134 -15.29 -12.77 6.97
CA THR A 134 -16.01 -13.56 7.98
C THR A 134 -15.49 -15.00 8.05
N GLU A 135 -15.03 -15.55 6.91
CA GLU A 135 -14.47 -16.91 6.85
C GLU A 135 -12.95 -16.95 7.04
N ALA A 136 -12.25 -15.82 6.85
CA ALA A 136 -10.82 -15.72 7.07
C ALA A 136 -10.49 -15.73 8.57
N SER A 137 -9.72 -16.73 9.02
CA SER A 137 -9.19 -16.78 10.38
C SER A 137 -7.68 -17.01 10.33
N HIS A 138 -6.92 -15.93 10.43
CA HIS A 138 -5.46 -15.97 10.36
C HIS A 138 -4.82 -14.81 11.14
N PRO A 139 -3.75 -15.03 11.93
CA PRO A 139 -3.17 -14.02 12.84
C PRO A 139 -2.59 -12.77 12.14
N THR A 140 -2.35 -12.82 10.83
CA THR A 140 -1.81 -11.70 10.04
C THR A 140 -2.79 -11.18 8.97
N ILE A 141 -4.08 -11.51 9.12
CA ILE A 141 -5.19 -10.89 8.36
C ILE A 141 -5.99 -10.04 9.34
N ILE A 142 -6.48 -8.87 8.90
CA ILE A 142 -7.29 -8.00 9.75
C ILE A 142 -8.64 -8.67 10.07
N ASP A 143 -8.99 -8.72 11.36
CA ASP A 143 -10.28 -9.26 11.79
C ASP A 143 -11.40 -8.24 11.57
N ILE A 144 -12.51 -8.69 10.97
CA ILE A 144 -13.75 -7.91 10.97
C ILE A 144 -14.46 -8.06 12.32
N ILE A 145 -14.70 -6.95 13.02
CA ILE A 145 -15.37 -6.95 14.32
C ILE A 145 -16.86 -7.16 14.14
N GLU A 146 -17.47 -6.33 13.29
CA GLU A 146 -18.88 -6.40 12.95
C GLU A 146 -19.19 -5.69 11.63
N THR A 147 -20.42 -5.86 11.15
CA THR A 147 -21.00 -5.06 10.07
C THR A 147 -22.28 -4.41 10.55
N LEU A 148 -22.54 -3.18 10.10
CA LEU A 148 -23.76 -2.46 10.44
C LEU A 148 -24.24 -1.63 9.24
N ARG A 149 -25.44 -1.05 9.38
CA ARG A 149 -25.92 0.01 8.50
C ARG A 149 -25.94 1.32 9.27
N ASP A 150 -25.44 2.37 8.64
CA ASP A 150 -25.51 3.70 9.22
C ASP A 150 -26.91 4.31 9.07
N GLN A 151 -27.06 5.58 9.47
CA GLN A 151 -28.35 6.28 9.43
C GLN A 151 -28.86 6.51 8.00
N GLU A 152 -27.99 6.47 6.99
CA GLU A 152 -28.31 6.58 5.58
C GLU A 152 -28.53 5.20 4.92
N GLY A 153 -28.40 4.12 5.70
CA GLY A 153 -28.55 2.74 5.23
C GLY A 153 -27.31 2.18 4.54
N ARG A 154 -26.20 2.91 4.53
CA ARG A 154 -24.93 2.49 3.91
C ARG A 154 -24.30 1.36 4.72
N LEU A 155 -23.66 0.42 4.01
CA LEU A 155 -22.93 -0.68 4.66
C LEU A 155 -21.66 -0.13 5.33
N VAL A 156 -21.43 -0.52 6.58
CA VAL A 156 -20.24 -0.15 7.34
C VAL A 156 -19.56 -1.41 7.86
N LEU A 157 -18.27 -1.53 7.59
CA LEU A 157 -17.42 -2.60 8.13
C LEU A 157 -16.58 -2.02 9.27
N VAL A 158 -16.60 -2.68 10.43
CA VAL A 158 -15.87 -2.22 11.62
C VAL A 158 -14.65 -3.11 11.85
N PHE A 159 -13.49 -2.49 12.02
CA PHE A 159 -12.20 -3.14 12.21
C PHE A 159 -11.48 -2.60 13.45
N PRO A 160 -10.50 -3.34 14.00
CA PRO A 160 -9.55 -2.75 14.93
C PRO A 160 -8.80 -1.59 14.26
N PHE A 161 -8.65 -0.46 14.96
CA PHE A 161 -7.86 0.65 14.45
C PHE A 161 -6.36 0.30 14.49
N MET A 162 -5.69 0.46 13.34
CA MET A 162 -4.24 0.33 13.20
C MET A 162 -3.65 1.72 12.91
N PRO A 163 -2.76 2.25 13.77
CA PRO A 163 -2.24 3.62 13.63
C PRO A 163 -1.28 3.78 12.44
N LEU A 164 -0.61 2.70 12.02
CA LEU A 164 0.41 2.72 10.99
C LEU A 164 0.01 1.85 9.81
N THR A 165 0.54 2.22 8.65
CA THR A 165 0.57 1.39 7.44
C THR A 165 2.02 1.29 6.99
N LEU A 166 2.37 0.26 6.23
CA LEU A 166 3.71 0.18 5.64
C LEU A 166 3.97 1.40 4.73
N ALA A 167 2.94 1.93 4.06
CA ALA A 167 3.04 3.18 3.28
C ALA A 167 3.50 4.37 4.15
N LYS A 168 2.92 4.58 5.33
CA LYS A 168 3.34 5.65 6.25
C LYS A 168 4.79 5.47 6.71
N ILE A 169 5.21 4.22 6.92
CA ILE A 169 6.58 3.90 7.34
C ILE A 169 7.56 4.22 6.20
N ILE A 170 7.28 3.77 4.98
CA ILE A 170 8.06 4.08 3.77
C ILE A 170 8.14 5.59 3.54
N GLY A 171 7.03 6.31 3.67
CA GLY A 171 6.97 7.77 3.50
C GLY A 171 7.78 8.55 4.55
N SER A 172 8.05 7.93 5.71
CA SER A 172 8.88 8.53 6.76
C SER A 172 10.40 8.38 6.54
N GLY A 173 10.82 7.58 5.55
CA GLY A 173 12.22 7.35 5.21
C GLY A 173 12.56 5.87 5.02
N ALA A 174 13.85 5.56 5.07
CA ALA A 174 14.33 4.20 4.88
C ALA A 174 13.74 3.22 5.91
N VAL A 175 13.34 2.04 5.42
CA VAL A 175 12.82 0.95 6.24
C VAL A 175 13.98 0.03 6.61
N SER A 176 14.11 -0.34 7.88
CA SER A 176 15.17 -1.26 8.30
C SER A 176 14.94 -2.65 7.71
N GLU A 177 16.01 -3.37 7.38
CA GLU A 177 15.89 -4.72 6.82
C GLU A 177 15.16 -5.67 7.77
N SER A 178 15.35 -5.51 9.09
CA SER A 178 14.62 -6.26 10.13
C SER A 178 13.11 -6.05 10.04
N LEU A 179 12.66 -4.79 9.94
CA LEU A 179 11.24 -4.48 9.80
C LEU A 179 10.69 -4.97 8.46
N THR A 180 11.43 -4.76 7.36
CA THR A 180 11.10 -5.29 6.04
C THR A 180 10.88 -6.80 6.12
N ARG A 181 11.84 -7.54 6.68
CA ARG A 181 11.73 -9.01 6.83
C ARG A 181 10.50 -9.42 7.64
N SER A 182 10.24 -8.77 8.77
CA SER A 182 9.08 -9.07 9.62
C SER A 182 7.76 -8.81 8.88
N CYS A 183 7.61 -7.65 8.23
CA CYS A 183 6.41 -7.31 7.46
C CYS A 183 6.17 -8.31 6.32
N PHE A 184 7.22 -8.70 5.60
CA PHE A 184 7.12 -9.65 4.49
C PHE A 184 6.88 -11.09 4.96
N HIS A 185 7.42 -11.49 6.11
CA HIS A 185 7.04 -12.75 6.75
C HIS A 185 5.53 -12.80 7.01
N ASP A 186 4.98 -11.77 7.66
CA ASP A 186 3.55 -11.71 8.02
C ASP A 186 2.65 -11.65 6.78
N LEU A 187 3.07 -10.88 5.75
CA LEU A 187 2.40 -10.81 4.45
C LEU A 187 2.39 -12.18 3.75
N PHE A 188 3.54 -12.86 3.65
CA PHE A 188 3.58 -14.18 3.01
C PHE A 188 2.82 -15.23 3.83
N SER A 189 2.74 -15.09 5.15
CA SER A 189 1.87 -15.94 5.98
C SER A 189 0.39 -15.73 5.63
N ALA A 190 -0.05 -14.47 5.52
CA ALA A 190 -1.42 -14.14 5.11
C ALA A 190 -1.72 -14.65 3.69
N LEU A 191 -0.82 -14.39 2.73
CA LEU A 191 -0.98 -14.83 1.35
C LEU A 191 -0.99 -16.36 1.23
N ALA A 192 -0.15 -17.08 1.98
CA ALA A 192 -0.16 -18.53 1.98
C ALA A 192 -1.51 -19.09 2.46
N TYR A 193 -2.10 -18.48 3.49
CA TYR A 193 -3.45 -18.81 3.93
C TYR A 193 -4.50 -18.54 2.83
N LEU A 194 -4.50 -17.34 2.26
CA LEU A 194 -5.46 -16.95 1.23
C LEU A 194 -5.38 -17.84 -0.01
N HIS A 195 -4.16 -18.06 -0.50
CA HIS A 195 -3.89 -18.81 -1.73
C HIS A 195 -4.25 -20.30 -1.56
N ASN A 196 -4.02 -20.88 -0.38
CA ASN A 196 -4.46 -22.25 -0.08
C ASN A 196 -5.99 -22.40 -0.05
N ASN A 197 -6.72 -21.30 0.21
CA ASN A 197 -8.18 -21.25 0.13
C ASN A 197 -8.68 -20.77 -1.25
N GLY A 198 -7.80 -20.64 -2.25
CA GLY A 198 -8.15 -20.18 -3.59
C GLY A 198 -8.52 -18.70 -3.69
N ILE A 199 -8.29 -17.91 -2.63
CA ILE A 199 -8.54 -16.47 -2.61
C ILE A 199 -7.36 -15.75 -3.27
N ILE A 200 -7.65 -14.82 -4.17
CA ILE A 200 -6.66 -13.88 -4.74
C ILE A 200 -7.00 -12.50 -4.18
N HIS A 201 -6.04 -11.83 -3.54
CA HIS A 201 -6.29 -10.54 -2.89
C HIS A 201 -6.44 -9.41 -3.91
N ARG A 202 -5.61 -9.39 -4.97
CA ARG A 202 -5.68 -8.46 -6.11
C ARG A 202 -5.38 -6.99 -5.84
N ASP A 203 -4.98 -6.62 -4.62
CA ASP A 203 -4.58 -5.24 -4.29
C ASP A 203 -3.52 -5.20 -3.18
N ILE A 204 -2.45 -5.98 -3.36
CA ILE A 204 -1.29 -5.94 -2.45
C ILE A 204 -0.50 -4.66 -2.71
N LYS A 205 -0.39 -3.82 -1.67
CA LYS A 205 0.34 -2.55 -1.68
C LYS A 205 0.65 -2.08 -0.25
N PRO A 206 1.59 -1.13 -0.04
CA PRO A 206 1.97 -0.68 1.29
C PRO A 206 0.84 -0.12 2.16
N SER A 207 -0.20 0.50 1.57
CA SER A 207 -1.31 1.05 2.35
C SER A 207 -2.21 -0.03 2.96
N ASN A 208 -2.23 -1.22 2.36
CA ASN A 208 -3.08 -2.33 2.76
C ASN A 208 -2.38 -3.28 3.75
N LEU A 209 -1.11 -3.01 4.07
CA LEU A 209 -0.39 -3.68 5.14
C LEU A 209 -0.36 -2.79 6.38
N LEU A 210 -1.23 -3.10 7.34
CA LEU A 210 -1.46 -2.31 8.55
C LEU A 210 -0.55 -2.78 9.68
N LEU A 211 -0.13 -1.87 10.55
CA LEU A 211 0.70 -2.18 11.71
C LEU A 211 0.16 -1.51 12.97
N LYS A 212 0.16 -2.27 14.07
CA LYS A 212 -0.16 -1.75 15.40
C LYS A 212 0.96 -0.89 15.98
N ALA A 213 2.21 -1.23 15.65
CA ALA A 213 3.41 -0.54 16.08
C ALA A 213 4.51 -0.67 15.00
N LYS A 214 5.53 0.19 15.07
CA LYS A 214 6.67 0.13 14.13
C LYS A 214 7.44 -1.18 14.15
N THR A 215 7.26 -2.00 15.16
CA THR A 215 7.90 -3.32 15.33
C THR A 215 7.03 -4.47 14.82
N GLY A 216 5.84 -4.20 14.28
CA GLY A 216 4.88 -5.22 13.88
C GLY A 216 4.01 -5.75 15.04
N PRO A 217 3.27 -6.85 14.81
CA PRO A 217 3.15 -7.57 13.53
C PRO A 217 2.38 -6.76 12.47
N ALA A 218 2.48 -7.19 11.23
CA ALA A 218 1.76 -6.62 10.10
C ALA A 218 0.47 -7.42 9.78
N TYR A 219 -0.58 -6.71 9.38
CA TYR A 219 -1.90 -7.28 9.08
C TYR A 219 -2.32 -6.89 7.67
N LEU A 220 -2.63 -7.89 6.85
CA LEU A 220 -3.18 -7.68 5.52
C LEU A 220 -4.65 -7.25 5.61
N SER A 221 -5.04 -6.25 4.83
CA SER A 221 -6.35 -5.61 4.86
C SER A 221 -6.85 -5.23 3.47
N ASP A 222 -8.11 -4.79 3.41
CA ASP A 222 -8.81 -4.33 2.21
C ASP A 222 -9.03 -5.43 1.15
N PHE A 223 -10.03 -6.27 1.42
CA PHE A 223 -10.43 -7.37 0.53
C PHE A 223 -11.50 -6.91 -0.48
N GLY A 224 -11.70 -5.60 -0.62
CA GLY A 224 -12.74 -5.01 -1.47
C GLY A 224 -12.66 -5.49 -2.91
N THR A 225 -11.45 -5.73 -3.43
CA THR A 225 -11.21 -6.23 -4.78
C THR A 225 -10.92 -7.73 -4.81
N ALA A 226 -10.99 -8.48 -3.72
CA ALA A 226 -10.56 -9.88 -3.73
C ALA A 226 -11.44 -10.77 -4.63
N TRP A 227 -10.84 -11.85 -5.14
CA TRP A 227 -11.53 -12.88 -5.92
C TRP A 227 -11.56 -14.20 -5.15
N HIS A 228 -12.69 -14.90 -5.18
CA HIS A 228 -12.85 -16.22 -4.57
C HIS A 228 -13.64 -17.14 -5.50
N PRO A 229 -13.21 -18.39 -5.74
CA PRO A 229 -13.85 -19.29 -6.72
C PRO A 229 -15.33 -19.51 -6.49
N THR A 230 -15.81 -19.47 -5.25
CA THR A 230 -17.24 -19.65 -4.94
C THR A 230 -17.99 -18.33 -4.82
N PHE A 231 -17.39 -17.30 -4.23
CA PHE A 231 -18.09 -16.02 -4.00
C PHE A 231 -18.08 -15.09 -5.20
N SER A 232 -17.20 -15.36 -6.17
CA SER A 232 -17.11 -14.64 -7.43
C SER A 232 -17.76 -15.38 -8.59
N ALA A 233 -18.13 -16.66 -8.44
CA ALA A 233 -18.52 -17.55 -9.53
C ALA A 233 -19.60 -17.00 -10.48
N VAL A 234 -20.55 -16.24 -9.94
CA VAL A 234 -21.70 -15.72 -10.70
C VAL A 234 -21.32 -14.52 -11.55
N ASP A 235 -20.59 -13.56 -10.98
CA ASP A 235 -20.32 -12.27 -11.62
C ASP A 235 -18.94 -12.24 -12.30
N GLU A 236 -18.02 -13.10 -11.88
CA GLU A 236 -16.62 -13.08 -12.29
C GLU A 236 -16.03 -14.51 -12.29
N PRO A 237 -16.34 -15.33 -13.30
CA PRO A 237 -15.88 -16.71 -13.37
C PRO A 237 -14.35 -16.80 -13.56
N PRO A 238 -13.74 -17.96 -13.26
CA PRO A 238 -12.27 -18.09 -13.20
C PRO A 238 -11.52 -17.73 -14.50
N ASP A 239 -12.14 -17.84 -15.67
CA ASP A 239 -11.57 -17.55 -16.97
C ASP A 239 -11.93 -16.15 -17.53
N HIS A 240 -12.77 -15.40 -16.81
CA HIS A 240 -13.20 -14.05 -17.19
C HIS A 240 -13.01 -13.04 -16.06
N LYS A 241 -11.90 -13.12 -15.32
CA LYS A 241 -11.62 -12.15 -14.26
C LYS A 241 -11.38 -10.74 -14.82
N VAL A 242 -11.71 -9.73 -14.03
CA VAL A 242 -11.52 -8.30 -14.31
C VAL A 242 -10.02 -8.01 -14.40
N LEU A 243 -9.60 -7.27 -15.43
CA LEU A 243 -8.20 -6.96 -15.69
C LEU A 243 -7.70 -5.75 -14.88
N GLU A 244 -8.59 -4.82 -14.56
CA GLU A 244 -8.30 -3.57 -13.83
C GLU A 244 -8.17 -3.83 -12.33
N VAL A 245 -7.20 -4.67 -11.99
CA VAL A 245 -6.85 -5.06 -10.63
C VAL A 245 -5.40 -4.69 -10.32
N GLY A 246 -5.10 -4.49 -9.06
CA GLY A 246 -3.79 -4.04 -8.58
C GLY A 246 -3.60 -2.54 -8.76
N THR A 247 -3.10 -1.90 -7.70
CA THR A 247 -2.80 -0.47 -7.74
C THR A 247 -1.58 -0.20 -8.62
N THR A 248 -1.79 0.55 -9.70
CA THR A 248 -0.80 1.19 -10.59
C THR A 248 0.59 0.54 -10.61
N CYS A 249 1.55 0.93 -9.75
CA CYS A 249 2.94 0.45 -9.82
C CYS A 249 3.18 -0.97 -9.30
N TYR A 250 2.20 -1.58 -8.62
CA TYR A 250 2.24 -2.97 -8.12
C TYR A 250 1.50 -3.95 -9.04
N ARG A 251 0.86 -3.46 -10.10
CA ARG A 251 0.06 -4.28 -11.03
C ARG A 251 0.94 -5.29 -11.76
N ALA A 252 0.45 -6.53 -11.86
CA ALA A 252 1.15 -7.63 -12.52
C ALA A 252 1.03 -7.56 -14.05
N PRO A 253 2.09 -7.90 -14.80
CA PRO A 253 2.17 -7.65 -16.23
C PRO A 253 1.12 -8.46 -17.00
N GLU A 254 0.77 -9.68 -16.59
CA GLU A 254 -0.23 -10.52 -17.27
C GLU A 254 -1.60 -9.84 -17.39
N THR A 255 -1.98 -9.00 -16.42
CA THR A 255 -3.25 -8.26 -16.47
C THR A 255 -3.21 -7.09 -17.46
N LEU A 256 -2.02 -6.55 -17.74
CA LEU A 256 -1.81 -5.47 -18.72
C LEU A 256 -1.85 -6.00 -20.16
N PHE A 257 -1.62 -7.30 -20.35
CA PHE A 257 -1.66 -7.96 -21.65
C PHE A 257 -2.91 -8.83 -21.86
N GLY A 258 -3.92 -8.65 -21.02
CA GLY A 258 -5.26 -9.21 -21.24
C GLY A 258 -5.47 -10.63 -20.73
N ASN A 259 -4.58 -11.17 -19.90
CA ASN A 259 -4.83 -12.47 -19.27
C ASN A 259 -5.98 -12.36 -18.26
N ARG A 260 -7.13 -12.98 -18.54
CA ARG A 260 -8.29 -13.04 -17.63
C ARG A 260 -8.35 -14.28 -16.75
N SER A 261 -7.42 -15.21 -16.96
CA SER A 261 -7.28 -16.46 -16.21
C SER A 261 -6.14 -16.40 -15.20
N TYR A 262 -5.73 -15.19 -14.77
CA TYR A 262 -4.67 -15.02 -13.78
C TYR A 262 -5.00 -15.72 -12.46
N ASN A 263 -3.95 -16.02 -11.71
CA ASN A 263 -3.98 -16.88 -10.53
C ASN A 263 -3.31 -16.16 -9.32
N PRO A 264 -3.19 -16.81 -8.15
CA PRO A 264 -2.58 -16.21 -6.96
C PRO A 264 -1.16 -15.63 -7.14
N SER A 265 -0.40 -16.04 -8.16
CA SER A 265 0.90 -15.45 -8.52
C SER A 265 0.85 -13.95 -8.81
N LEU A 266 -0.34 -13.40 -9.07
CA LEU A 266 -0.57 -11.96 -9.21
C LEU A 266 -0.22 -11.21 -7.92
N ASP A 267 -0.63 -11.74 -6.77
CA ASP A 267 -0.31 -11.14 -5.46
C ASP A 267 1.19 -11.25 -5.16
N MET A 268 1.85 -12.31 -5.64
CA MET A 268 3.28 -12.53 -5.43
C MET A 268 4.15 -11.53 -6.21
N TRP A 269 3.73 -11.14 -7.42
CA TRP A 269 4.36 -10.04 -8.15
C TRP A 269 4.27 -8.74 -7.36
N ALA A 270 3.06 -8.38 -6.93
CA ALA A 270 2.82 -7.16 -6.17
C ALA A 270 3.64 -7.14 -4.86
N ALA A 271 3.70 -8.25 -4.12
CA ALA A 271 4.57 -8.40 -2.96
C ALA A 271 6.05 -8.21 -3.32
N GLY A 272 6.55 -8.81 -4.41
CA GLY A 272 7.93 -8.63 -4.87
C GLY A 272 8.26 -7.17 -5.20
N THR A 273 7.38 -6.47 -5.91
CA THR A 273 7.57 -5.04 -6.23
C THR A 273 7.56 -4.15 -4.99
N MET A 274 6.69 -4.47 -4.02
CA MET A 274 6.64 -3.80 -2.72
C MET A 274 7.92 -4.06 -1.88
N LEU A 275 8.49 -5.27 -1.97
CA LEU A 275 9.74 -5.62 -1.28
C LEU A 275 10.89 -4.77 -1.80
N VAL A 276 10.98 -4.61 -3.11
CA VAL A 276 12.00 -3.75 -3.74
C VAL A 276 11.91 -2.31 -3.24
N GLU A 277 10.70 -1.77 -3.10
CA GLU A 277 10.50 -0.42 -2.59
C GLU A 277 11.04 -0.26 -1.16
N CYS A 278 10.82 -1.27 -0.30
CA CYS A 278 11.33 -1.28 1.08
C CYS A 278 12.86 -1.46 1.16
N LEU A 279 13.46 -2.15 0.19
CA LEU A 279 14.90 -2.41 0.15
C LEU A 279 15.72 -1.25 -0.44
N ARG A 280 15.07 -0.24 -1.03
CA ARG A 280 15.74 0.94 -1.59
C ARG A 280 15.91 2.04 -0.55
N SER A 281 17.02 2.78 -0.65
CA SER A 281 17.30 3.95 0.18
C SER A 281 17.75 5.12 -0.72
N PRO A 282 16.91 6.15 -0.92
CA PRO A 282 15.56 6.31 -0.38
C PRO A 282 14.57 5.28 -0.99
N PRO A 283 13.47 4.96 -0.28
CA PRO A 283 12.43 4.09 -0.84
C PRO A 283 11.86 4.63 -2.14
N LYS A 284 11.69 3.75 -3.12
CA LYS A 284 11.13 4.10 -4.43
C LYS A 284 10.53 2.87 -5.11
N SER A 285 9.32 3.00 -5.64
CA SER A 285 8.65 1.93 -6.39
C SER A 285 9.53 1.37 -7.51
N LEU A 286 9.44 0.06 -7.77
CA LEU A 286 10.22 -0.59 -8.83
C LEU A 286 9.83 -0.05 -10.22
N PHE A 287 8.53 0.10 -10.45
CA PHE A 287 7.99 0.60 -11.71
C PHE A 287 7.35 1.97 -11.51
N GLU A 288 7.51 2.82 -12.50
CA GLU A 288 6.90 4.13 -12.57
C GLU A 288 5.67 4.07 -13.47
N SER A 289 4.56 4.63 -12.99
CA SER A 289 3.42 4.96 -13.83
C SER A 289 3.39 6.47 -13.97
N ARG A 290 3.45 6.97 -15.19
CA ARG A 290 3.45 8.42 -15.44
C ARG A 290 2.01 8.95 -15.41
N ASN A 291 1.86 10.15 -14.87
CA ASN A 291 0.60 10.90 -14.86
C ASN A 291 0.28 11.41 -16.27
N THR A 292 -0.57 10.69 -17.00
CA THR A 292 -1.40 11.26 -18.07
C THR A 292 -2.79 10.65 -17.95
N SER A 293 -3.79 11.51 -17.88
CA SER A 293 -5.24 11.24 -17.91
C SER A 293 -5.59 10.03 -18.78
N GLU A 294 -6.38 9.13 -18.19
CA GLU A 294 -7.14 7.99 -18.74
C GLU A 294 -6.62 7.39 -20.07
N ASP A 295 -6.26 6.11 -20.03
CA ASP A 295 -5.57 5.27 -21.04
C ASP A 295 -4.04 5.43 -21.13
N GLY A 296 -3.48 6.60 -20.84
CA GLY A 296 -2.02 6.85 -20.90
C GLY A 296 -1.17 6.20 -19.78
N ASN A 297 -1.79 5.61 -18.76
CA ASN A 297 -1.13 5.07 -17.57
C ASN A 297 -0.54 3.66 -17.78
N GLN A 298 -1.28 2.76 -18.45
CA GLN A 298 -0.89 1.35 -18.59
C GLN A 298 0.33 1.18 -19.50
N LEU A 299 0.37 1.89 -20.62
CA LEU A 299 1.53 1.86 -21.52
C LEU A 299 2.79 2.42 -20.86
N GLY A 300 2.66 3.47 -20.05
CA GLY A 300 3.75 4.02 -19.25
C GLY A 300 4.32 2.99 -18.27
N LEU A 301 3.43 2.26 -17.59
CA LEU A 301 3.80 1.18 -16.68
C LEU A 301 4.48 0.01 -17.42
N ILE A 302 3.91 -0.44 -18.54
CA ILE A 302 4.51 -1.48 -19.40
C ILE A 302 5.92 -1.07 -19.82
N LEU A 303 6.07 0.17 -20.31
CA LEU A 303 7.37 0.68 -20.74
C LEU A 303 8.36 0.76 -19.57
N SER A 304 7.89 1.10 -18.36
CA SER A 304 8.71 1.05 -17.16
C SER A 304 9.15 -0.38 -16.85
N MET A 305 8.24 -1.36 -16.93
CA MET A 305 8.58 -2.77 -16.73
C MET A 305 9.64 -3.25 -17.73
N PHE A 306 9.48 -2.91 -19.01
CA PHE A 306 10.40 -3.35 -20.06
C PHE A 306 11.77 -2.69 -19.93
N LYS A 307 11.83 -1.41 -19.57
CA LYS A 307 13.10 -0.74 -19.28
C LYS A 307 13.81 -1.32 -18.06
N THR A 308 13.04 -1.73 -17.05
CA THR A 308 13.59 -2.25 -15.80
C THR A 308 14.02 -3.71 -15.92
N LEU A 309 13.16 -4.61 -16.41
CA LEU A 309 13.39 -6.06 -16.46
C LEU A 309 13.86 -6.56 -17.82
N GLY A 310 13.79 -5.72 -18.85
CA GLY A 310 14.01 -6.09 -20.25
C GLY A 310 12.72 -6.39 -20.98
N THR A 311 12.74 -6.28 -22.31
CA THR A 311 11.60 -6.66 -23.16
C THR A 311 11.41 -8.19 -23.09
N PRO A 312 10.19 -8.68 -22.80
CA PRO A 312 9.95 -10.11 -22.68
C PRO A 312 10.08 -10.82 -24.04
N THR A 313 10.69 -12.00 -24.03
CA THR A 313 10.76 -12.92 -25.17
C THR A 313 9.88 -14.15 -24.94
N LYS A 314 9.71 -15.00 -25.96
CA LYS A 314 8.97 -16.27 -25.83
C LYS A 314 9.61 -17.23 -24.82
N GLU A 315 10.88 -17.07 -24.53
CA GLU A 315 11.63 -17.86 -23.55
C GLU A 315 11.47 -17.33 -22.13
N THR A 316 11.45 -16.00 -21.96
CA THR A 316 11.30 -15.37 -20.64
C THR A 316 9.85 -15.31 -20.18
N TRP A 317 8.90 -15.22 -21.12
CA TRP A 317 7.46 -15.19 -20.84
C TRP A 317 6.63 -16.09 -21.79
N PRO A 318 6.83 -17.42 -21.77
CA PRO A 318 6.12 -18.35 -22.64
C PRO A 318 4.58 -18.24 -22.60
N GLU A 319 3.97 -18.09 -21.41
CA GLU A 319 2.51 -18.04 -21.28
C GLU A 319 1.88 -16.86 -22.04
N ALA A 320 2.63 -15.76 -22.24
CA ALA A 320 2.13 -14.57 -22.92
C ALA A 320 1.84 -14.77 -24.42
N ALA A 321 2.33 -15.87 -25.01
CA ALA A 321 1.94 -16.29 -26.36
C ALA A 321 0.44 -16.61 -26.49
N SER A 322 -0.21 -16.94 -25.37
CA SER A 322 -1.65 -17.25 -25.33
C SER A 322 -2.53 -16.06 -24.98
N PHE A 323 -1.94 -14.90 -24.66
CA PHE A 323 -2.69 -13.73 -24.24
C PHE A 323 -3.35 -13.01 -25.42
N SER A 324 -4.35 -12.17 -25.14
CA SER A 324 -5.05 -11.39 -26.16
C SER A 324 -4.12 -10.45 -26.92
N THR A 325 -3.10 -9.91 -26.24
CA THR A 325 -2.12 -8.99 -26.83
C THR A 325 -0.71 -9.46 -26.47
N PRO A 326 -0.11 -10.40 -27.22
CA PRO A 326 1.24 -10.89 -26.91
C PRO A 326 2.29 -9.77 -27.04
N PRO A 327 3.24 -9.62 -26.09
CA PRO A 327 4.18 -8.51 -26.05
C PRO A 327 5.40 -8.66 -26.99
N PHE A 328 5.44 -9.66 -27.87
CA PHE A 328 6.66 -10.05 -28.60
C PHE A 328 6.98 -9.21 -29.84
N GLU A 329 6.01 -8.44 -30.35
CA GLU A 329 6.20 -7.55 -31.50
C GLU A 329 6.44 -6.10 -31.06
N TRP A 330 7.14 -5.91 -29.94
CA TRP A 330 7.42 -4.58 -29.42
C TRP A 330 8.45 -3.84 -30.28
N TYR A 331 8.19 -2.55 -30.54
CA TYR A 331 8.99 -1.75 -31.47
C TYR A 331 10.43 -1.46 -31.00
N GLN A 332 10.71 -1.59 -29.71
CA GLN A 332 12.01 -1.29 -29.10
C GLN A 332 12.41 -2.35 -28.07
N GLU A 333 13.56 -2.98 -28.28
CA GLU A 333 14.11 -3.92 -27.30
C GLU A 333 14.87 -3.18 -26.20
N PHE A 334 14.66 -3.62 -24.96
CA PHE A 334 15.39 -3.17 -23.78
C PHE A 334 16.11 -4.37 -23.16
N PRO A 335 17.41 -4.27 -22.83
CA PRO A 335 18.19 -5.39 -22.29
C PRO A 335 17.85 -5.74 -20.82
N GLY A 336 17.14 -4.85 -20.11
CA GLY A 336 16.89 -4.97 -18.68
C GLY A 336 18.09 -4.58 -17.83
N HIS A 337 17.86 -4.39 -16.53
CA HIS A 337 18.89 -4.08 -15.54
C HIS A 337 19.11 -5.29 -14.63
N SER A 338 20.33 -5.42 -14.11
CA SER A 338 20.66 -6.46 -13.14
C SER A 338 20.08 -6.14 -11.75
N TRP A 339 19.86 -7.14 -10.89
CA TRP A 339 19.37 -6.89 -9.53
C TRP A 339 20.43 -6.20 -8.66
N GLU A 340 21.71 -6.34 -9.02
CA GLU A 340 22.83 -5.61 -8.43
C GLU A 340 22.76 -4.11 -8.73
N GLU A 341 22.34 -3.73 -9.94
CA GLU A 341 22.10 -2.33 -10.32
C GLU A 341 20.82 -1.78 -9.69
N LEU A 342 19.75 -2.58 -9.63
CA LEU A 342 18.44 -2.15 -9.13
C LEU A 342 18.38 -2.05 -7.59
N LEU A 343 19.22 -2.82 -6.89
CA LEU A 343 19.31 -2.93 -5.44
C LEU A 343 20.77 -2.98 -4.94
N PRO A 344 21.59 -1.94 -5.18
CA PRO A 344 23.02 -1.96 -4.86
C PRO A 344 23.33 -2.10 -3.36
N GLY A 345 22.40 -1.68 -2.49
CA GLY A 345 22.53 -1.78 -1.03
C GLY A 345 21.92 -3.02 -0.39
N ALA A 346 21.21 -3.86 -1.15
CA ALA A 346 20.55 -5.05 -0.59
C ALA A 346 21.50 -6.25 -0.57
N GLY A 347 21.36 -7.12 0.44
CA GLY A 347 22.09 -8.38 0.50
C GLY A 347 21.65 -9.37 -0.59
N GLU A 348 22.54 -10.30 -0.95
CA GLU A 348 22.29 -11.30 -2.02
C GLU A 348 21.03 -12.13 -1.79
N SER A 349 20.76 -12.52 -0.54
CA SER A 349 19.55 -13.25 -0.18
C SER A 349 18.27 -12.44 -0.43
N ALA A 350 18.29 -11.11 -0.22
CA ALA A 350 17.15 -10.26 -0.51
C ALA A 350 16.91 -10.13 -2.03
N LYS A 351 17.99 -9.95 -2.81
CA LYS A 351 17.94 -9.91 -4.27
C LYS A 351 17.41 -11.23 -4.86
N ASP A 352 17.84 -12.37 -4.32
CA ASP A 352 17.39 -13.70 -4.76
C ASP A 352 15.88 -13.88 -4.54
N LEU A 353 15.37 -13.49 -3.37
CA LEU A 353 13.93 -13.50 -3.11
C LEU A 353 13.16 -12.63 -4.11
N VAL A 354 13.64 -11.40 -4.33
CA VAL A 354 13.02 -10.46 -5.28
C VAL A 354 13.01 -11.05 -6.68
N LYS A 355 14.11 -11.66 -7.14
CA LYS A 355 14.21 -12.31 -8.46
C LYS A 355 13.21 -13.45 -8.61
N GLY A 356 12.98 -14.21 -7.54
CA GLY A 356 11.98 -15.28 -7.50
C GLY A 356 10.53 -14.78 -7.47
N LEU A 357 10.28 -13.53 -7.08
CA LEU A 357 8.93 -12.95 -7.03
C LEU A 357 8.59 -12.09 -8.26
N VAL A 358 9.58 -11.36 -8.78
CA VAL A 358 9.43 -10.39 -9.85
C VAL A 358 10.02 -10.94 -11.15
N CYS A 359 9.29 -11.87 -11.76
CA CYS A 359 9.57 -12.39 -13.09
C CYS A 359 8.28 -12.46 -13.93
N TYR A 360 8.43 -12.34 -15.26
CA TYR A 360 7.28 -12.26 -16.18
C TYR A 360 6.39 -13.51 -16.09
N GLU A 361 6.98 -14.69 -16.32
CA GLU A 361 6.26 -15.97 -16.27
C GLU A 361 5.67 -16.21 -14.88
N SER A 362 4.33 -16.19 -14.81
CA SER A 362 3.58 -16.26 -13.57
C SER A 362 3.80 -17.58 -12.84
N GLY A 363 3.90 -18.70 -13.58
CA GLY A 363 4.16 -20.03 -13.03
C GLY A 363 5.58 -20.26 -12.51
N LYS A 364 6.52 -19.33 -12.76
CA LYS A 364 7.89 -19.38 -12.19
C LYS A 364 8.04 -18.55 -10.92
N ARG A 365 7.04 -17.74 -10.56
CA ARG A 365 7.09 -16.93 -9.34
C ARG A 365 7.01 -17.85 -8.13
N LEU A 366 7.78 -17.55 -7.08
CA LEU A 366 7.67 -18.22 -5.79
C LEU A 366 6.25 -18.07 -5.27
N SER A 367 5.66 -19.18 -4.82
CA SER A 367 4.43 -19.15 -4.02
C SER A 367 4.70 -18.53 -2.64
N ALA A 368 3.66 -18.04 -1.97
CA ALA A 368 3.78 -17.51 -0.61
C ALA A 368 4.38 -18.55 0.37
N SER A 369 4.01 -19.82 0.21
CA SER A 369 4.56 -20.92 1.03
C SER A 369 6.05 -21.18 0.79
N GLU A 370 6.55 -20.95 -0.43
CA GLU A 370 7.98 -21.04 -0.75
C GLU A 370 8.73 -19.80 -0.27
N ALA A 371 8.14 -18.61 -0.44
CA ALA A 371 8.71 -17.36 0.04
C ALA A 371 8.93 -17.35 1.56
N LEU A 372 8.00 -17.92 2.34
CA LEU A 372 8.15 -18.10 3.79
C LEU A 372 9.38 -18.94 4.19
N LYS A 373 9.78 -19.88 3.33
CA LYS A 373 10.94 -20.75 3.57
C LYS A 373 12.24 -20.15 3.04
N HIS A 374 12.16 -19.00 2.35
CA HIS A 374 13.31 -18.37 1.73
C HIS A 374 14.33 -17.91 2.77
N SER A 375 15.62 -17.97 2.42
CA SER A 375 16.73 -17.60 3.32
C SER A 375 16.59 -16.18 3.85
N PHE A 376 16.14 -15.23 3.03
CA PHE A 376 15.93 -13.84 3.45
C PHE A 376 14.91 -13.72 4.57
N ILE A 377 13.82 -14.49 4.51
CA ILE A 377 12.73 -14.46 5.48
C ILE A 377 13.10 -15.22 6.76
N THR A 378 13.81 -16.34 6.62
CA THR A 378 14.18 -17.22 7.74
C THR A 378 15.46 -16.80 8.47
N SER A 379 16.24 -15.87 7.90
CA SER A 379 17.46 -15.34 8.53
C SER A 379 17.14 -14.65 9.85
N LYS A 380 17.75 -15.13 10.94
CA LYS A 380 17.66 -14.48 12.25
C LYS A 380 18.36 -13.13 12.22
N ASN A 381 17.74 -12.10 12.80
CA ASN A 381 18.38 -10.81 13.02
C ASN A 381 19.69 -11.00 13.79
N GLN A 382 20.82 -10.55 13.23
CA GLN A 382 22.08 -10.50 13.98
C GLN A 382 22.02 -9.51 15.16
N ASP A 383 21.04 -8.61 15.18
CA ASP A 383 20.84 -7.61 16.23
C ASP A 383 20.36 -8.21 17.57
N ASP A 384 19.80 -9.42 17.60
CA ASP A 384 19.36 -10.09 18.83
C ASP A 384 20.48 -10.80 19.60
N LEU A 385 21.70 -10.87 19.05
CA LEU A 385 22.85 -11.54 19.67
C LEU A 385 23.75 -10.60 20.49
N GLY A 386 23.40 -9.31 20.59
CA GLY A 386 24.21 -8.27 21.24
C GLY A 386 23.97 -8.02 22.73
N THR A 387 22.92 -8.58 23.36
CA THR A 387 22.54 -8.18 24.75
C THR A 387 22.67 -9.28 25.81
N THR A 388 23.30 -10.41 25.50
CA THR A 388 23.56 -11.47 26.50
C THR A 388 25.04 -11.81 26.66
N GLN A 389 25.88 -10.81 26.92
CA GLN A 389 27.13 -11.03 27.64
C GLN A 389 27.41 -9.83 28.56
N GLY A 390 27.37 -10.04 29.87
CA GLY A 390 27.94 -9.09 30.82
C GLY A 390 27.15 -8.77 32.10
N VAL A 391 26.58 -9.76 32.79
CA VAL A 391 26.38 -9.64 34.25
C VAL A 391 27.02 -10.83 34.93
N GLN A 392 28.33 -10.73 35.17
CA GLN A 392 29.01 -11.54 36.17
C GLN A 392 28.37 -11.25 37.52
N ARG A 393 27.64 -12.23 38.06
CA ARG A 393 27.25 -12.27 39.46
C ARG A 393 28.52 -12.39 40.31
N THR A 394 28.94 -11.30 40.92
CA THR A 394 29.83 -11.33 42.08
C THR A 394 29.05 -11.91 43.26
N ALA A 395 29.47 -13.09 43.71
CA ALA A 395 29.01 -13.66 44.96
C ALA A 395 29.54 -12.80 46.12
N MET A 396 28.65 -12.29 46.96
CA MET A 396 29.01 -11.77 48.28
C MET A 396 28.21 -12.50 49.36
N ASN A 397 29.00 -12.98 50.32
CA ASN A 397 28.69 -13.73 51.52
C ASN A 397 27.45 -13.28 52.29
N SER A 398 26.68 -14.26 52.73
CA SER A 398 25.71 -14.20 53.83
C SER A 398 26.38 -13.81 55.15
N PRO A 399 25.75 -12.99 56.01
CA PRO A 399 26.01 -13.00 57.44
C PRO A 399 25.02 -13.91 58.18
N LYS A 400 25.59 -14.69 59.10
CA LYS A 400 24.91 -15.54 60.08
C LYS A 400 24.07 -14.70 61.05
N PHE A 401 22.89 -15.20 61.41
CA PHE A 401 22.16 -14.82 62.61
C PHE A 401 22.92 -15.26 63.86
N ILE A 402 23.13 -14.35 64.81
CA ILE A 402 23.30 -14.64 66.25
C ILE A 402 22.55 -13.54 67.02
N LEU A 403 21.51 -13.99 67.75
CA LEU A 403 20.70 -13.35 68.81
C LEU A 403 20.27 -11.89 68.68
#